data_AF-A0A973M3B3-F1
#
_entry.id   AF-A0A973M3B3-F1
#
_cell.length_a   1.000
_cell.length_b   1.000
_cell.length_c   1.000
_cell.angle_alpha   90.00
_cell.angle_beta   90.00
_cell.angle_gamma   90.00
#
_symmetry.space_group_name_H-M   'P 1'
#
loop_
_entity.id
_entity.type
_entity.pdbx_description
1 polymer ?
#
loop_
_entity_poly.entity_id
_entity_poly.type
_entity_poly.pdbx_seq_one_letter_code
_entity_poly.pdbx_strand_id
1 'polypeptide(L)' 'MSDDETTPAPDLPDTEMRRVTFPDGTSGVIAVKKGLSQDEADLFAARMWAELPE' A
#
# COMPACT_ATOMS: atom_id res chain seq x y z
N MET A 1 -7.52 -9.71 -31.41
CA MET A 1 -7.95 -10.11 -30.06
C MET A 1 -7.29 -9.13 -29.13
N SER A 2 -8.08 -8.40 -28.34
CA SER A 2 -7.55 -7.52 -27.29
C SER A 2 -7.04 -8.43 -26.18
N ASP A 3 -5.72 -8.61 -26.09
CA ASP A 3 -5.14 -9.16 -24.88
C ASP A 3 -5.26 -8.08 -23.80
N ASP A 4 -6.26 -8.26 -22.96
CA ASP A 4 -6.38 -7.70 -21.63
C ASP A 4 -5.13 -8.14 -20.86
N GLU A 5 -4.03 -7.37 -21.01
CA GLU A 5 -2.82 -7.55 -20.22
C GLU A 5 -3.13 -7.04 -18.81
N THR A 6 -3.92 -7.83 -18.06
CA THR A 6 -3.91 -7.83 -16.60
C THR A 6 -2.47 -8.14 -16.22
N THR A 7 -1.63 -7.10 -16.12
CA THR A 7 -0.27 -7.22 -15.59
C THR A 7 -0.42 -7.88 -14.22
N PRO A 8 0.08 -9.11 -14.00
CA PRO A 8 0.06 -9.67 -12.67
C PRO A 8 0.86 -8.68 -11.83
N ALA A 9 0.21 -8.06 -10.84
CA ALA A 9 0.92 -7.29 -9.83
C ALA A 9 2.11 -8.15 -9.39
N PRO A 10 3.35 -7.64 -9.41
CA PRO A 10 4.51 -8.48 -9.15
C PRO A 10 4.25 -9.24 -7.86
N ASP A 11 4.27 -10.57 -7.92
CA ASP A 11 4.28 -11.46 -6.77
C ASP A 11 5.53 -11.11 -5.97
N LEU A 12 5.48 -10.04 -5.18
CA LEU A 12 6.50 -9.69 -4.22
C LEU A 12 6.33 -10.73 -3.10
N PRO A 13 7.25 -11.71 -2.98
CA PRO A 13 7.04 -12.90 -2.15
C PRO A 13 6.76 -12.53 -0.68
N ASP A 14 7.25 -11.37 -0.26
CA ASP A 14 7.19 -10.84 1.10
C ASP A 14 6.30 -9.59 1.24
N THR A 15 5.34 -9.34 0.35
CA THR A 15 4.46 -8.17 0.43
C THR A 15 2.99 -8.58 0.49
N GLU A 16 2.19 -7.85 1.25
CA GLU A 16 0.75 -8.03 1.40
C GLU A 16 0.03 -6.69 1.27
N MET A 17 -1.19 -6.73 0.74
CA MET A 17 -2.05 -5.55 0.62
C MET A 17 -2.74 -5.31 1.97
N ARG A 18 -2.47 -4.17 2.59
CA ARG A 18 -3.07 -3.79 3.88
C ARG A 18 -3.82 -2.48 3.76
N ARG A 19 -5.01 -2.45 4.34
CA ARG A 19 -5.79 -1.21 4.49
C ARG A 19 -5.18 -0.37 5.60
N VAL A 20 -4.98 0.91 5.33
CA VAL A 20 -4.37 1.88 6.25
C VAL A 20 -5.22 3.15 6.31
N THR A 21 -5.09 3.90 7.41
CA THR A 21 -5.72 5.22 7.54
C THR A 21 -4.65 6.30 7.41
N PHE A 22 -4.84 7.21 6.47
CA PHE A 22 -3.95 8.35 6.25
C PHE A 22 -4.23 9.48 7.25
N PRO A 23 -3.28 10.43 7.44
CA PRO A 23 -3.43 11.54 8.40
C PRO A 23 -4.61 12.48 8.12
N ASP A 24 -5.09 12.53 6.88
CA ASP A 24 -6.26 13.31 6.47
C ASP A 24 -7.60 12.62 6.81
N GLY A 25 -7.54 11.43 7.41
CA GLY A 25 -8.70 10.60 7.75
C GLY A 25 -9.22 9.76 6.61
N THR A 26 -8.60 9.80 5.43
CA THR A 26 -8.94 8.91 4.31
C THR A 26 -8.34 7.51 4.53
N SER A 27 -8.95 6.50 3.92
CA SER A 27 -8.42 5.13 3.96
C SER A 27 -7.89 4.71 2.60
N GLY A 28 -6.72 4.07 2.58
CA GLY A 28 -6.10 3.52 1.39
C GLY A 28 -5.74 2.06 1.54
N VAL A 29 -5.32 1.44 0.43
CA VAL A 29 -4.67 0.14 0.44
C VAL A 29 -3.25 0.35 -0.05
N ILE A 30 -2.29 -0.11 0.74
CA ILE A 30 -0.86 -0.05 0.42
C ILE A 30 -0.26 -1.45 0.43
N ALA A 31 0.79 -1.64 -0.36
CA ALA A 31 1.58 -2.85 -0.33
C ALA A 31 2.65 -2.73 0.79
N VAL A 32 2.56 -3.57 1.82
CA VAL A 32 3.49 -3.59 2.96
C VAL A 32 4.17 -4.94 3.10
N LYS A 33 5.32 -4.98 3.78
CA LYS A 33 5.99 -6.25 4.05
C LYS A 33 5.08 -7.20 4.86
N LYS A 34 5.07 -8.48 4.50
CA LYS A 34 4.35 -9.52 5.24
C LYS A 34 4.84 -9.59 6.69
N GLY A 35 3.89 -9.62 7.62
CA GLY A 35 4.17 -9.67 9.05
C GLY A 35 4.42 -8.31 9.70
N LEU A 36 4.27 -7.21 8.96
CA LEU A 36 4.25 -5.87 9.52
C LEU A 36 2.97 -5.65 10.34
N SER A 37 3.09 -5.05 11.52
CA SER A 37 1.93 -4.74 12.38
C SER A 37 1.05 -3.67 11.74
N GLN A 38 -0.22 -3.57 12.14
CA GLN A 38 -1.11 -2.52 11.64
C GLN A 38 -0.58 -1.12 11.95
N ASP A 39 -0.08 -0.90 13.18
CA ASP A 39 0.49 0.39 13.59
C ASP A 39 1.70 0.79 12.74
N GLU A 40 2.54 -0.18 12.37
CA GLU A 40 3.70 0.04 11.50
C GLU A 40 3.27 0.34 10.06
N ALA A 41 2.22 -0.32 9.57
CA ALA A 41 1.65 -0.04 8.25
C ALA A 41 1.03 1.36 8.18
N ASP A 42 0.31 1.77 9.23
CA ASP A 42 -0.28 3.11 9.34
C ASP A 42 0.79 4.20 9.45
N LEU A 43 1.87 3.97 10.21
CA LEU A 43 3.01 4.88 10.27
C LEU A 43 3.72 5.01 8.92
N PHE A 44 3.90 3.89 8.22
CA PHE A 44 4.49 3.88 6.88
C PHE A 44 3.63 4.65 5.88
N ALA A 45 2.31 4.44 5.92
CA ALA A 45 1.35 5.18 5.11
C ALA A 45 1.39 6.69 5.39
N ALA A 46 1.40 7.07 6.67
CA ALA A 46 1.48 8.47 7.09
C ALA A 46 2.77 9.14 6.62
N ARG A 47 3.90 8.42 6.66
CA ARG A 47 5.19 8.92 6.15
C ARG A 47 5.16 9.15 4.64
N MET A 48 4.68 8.17 3.87
CA MET A 48 4.53 8.33 2.41
C MET A 48 3.62 9.51 2.07
N TRP A 49 2.53 9.69 2.83
CA TRP A 49 1.61 10.81 2.65
C TRP A 49 2.27 12.16 2.91
N ALA A 50 3.09 12.28 3.95
CA ALA A 50 3.83 13.50 4.25
C ALA A 50 4.91 13.85 3.22
N GLU A 51 5.37 12.87 2.43
CA GLU A 51 6.39 13.04 1.38
C GLU A 51 5.79 13.35 0.00
N LEU A 52 4.45 13.30 -0.16
CA LEU A 52 3.78 13.68 -1.40
C LEU A 52 3.73 15.22 -1.53
N PRO A 53 4.26 15.81 -2.61
CA PRO A 53 4.06 17.23 -2.89
C PRO A 53 2.59 17.52 -3.23
N GLU A 54 2.11 18.70 -2.84
CA GLU A 54 0.75 19.22 -3.12
C GLU A 54 0.42 19.28 -4.62
#